data_AF-A0A6V7WJL8-F1
#
_entry.id   AF-A0A6V7WJL8-F1
#
_cell.length_a   1.000
_cell.length_b   1.000
_cell.length_c   1.000
_cell.angle_alpha   90.00
_cell.angle_beta   90.00
_cell.angle_gamma   90.00
#
_symmetry.space_group_name_H-M   'P 1'
#
loop_
_entity.id
_entity.type
_entity.pdbx_description
1 polymer ?
#
loop_
_entity_poly.entity_id
_entity_poly.type
_entity_poly.pdbx_seq_one_letter_code
_entity_poly.pdbx_strand_id
1 'polypeptide(L)'
;MLGVPFIHQVTVVPFLAFAIGVDDTYVMLGAWQDTKRNLSPEKRMALSLEEAGSAITVTSLTSFLSFGIGTFSATPAISIFCKFIAIAVLFDYIYQITFFAAVMALGGRREAAGHHCVFLWRRMPKEQICKAKSTNFISPTHYFFSNILAPFLCHPVTRLCFLAIYGLYILGAFYGCSLLRPNLTPSRLLVDDSPLTHYMKLAEQRLWSEGVIGRIYVNNAPDFEAYPEKLDRLMQLVSELESTLSQWVLIRLNFGFESSTITVNTLRTAIKAFMIHLERF
;
A
#
# COMPACT_ATOMS: atom_id res chain seq x y z
N MET A 1 -7.04 7.68 20.13
CA MET A 1 -8.48 8.03 20.15
C MET A 1 -9.40 7.07 19.39
N LEU A 2 -8.93 6.26 18.42
CA LEU A 2 -9.78 5.29 17.70
C LEU A 2 -9.50 3.80 18.02
N GLY A 3 -8.66 3.51 19.02
CA GLY A 3 -8.32 2.12 19.41
C GLY A 3 -7.54 1.32 18.36
N VAL A 4 -7.10 1.94 17.26
CA VAL A 4 -6.33 1.27 16.20
C VAL A 4 -4.87 1.13 16.64
N PRO A 5 -4.28 -0.08 16.61
CA PRO A 5 -2.89 -0.28 16.99
C PRO A 5 -1.95 0.34 15.96
N PHE A 6 -0.86 0.94 16.45
CA PHE A 6 0.21 1.45 15.59
C PHE A 6 1.12 0.30 15.18
N ILE A 7 1.18 0.02 13.88
CA ILE A 7 2.03 -1.02 13.29
C ILE A 7 3.23 -0.38 12.59
N HIS A 8 4.33 -1.12 12.43
CA HIS A 8 5.56 -0.60 11.82
C HIS A 8 5.36 -0.10 10.38
N GLN A 9 4.40 -0.66 9.64
CA GLN A 9 4.07 -0.20 8.29
C GLN A 9 3.48 1.21 8.27
N VAL A 10 2.92 1.71 9.38
CA VAL A 10 2.33 3.05 9.44
C VAL A 10 3.41 4.14 9.50
N THR A 11 4.68 3.80 9.77
CA THR A 11 5.77 4.79 9.79
C THR A 11 6.04 5.44 8.43
N VAL A 12 5.62 4.80 7.32
CA VAL A 12 5.76 5.35 5.96
C VAL A 12 4.61 6.30 5.57
N VAL A 13 3.51 6.30 6.34
CA VAL A 13 2.31 7.11 6.04
C VAL A 13 2.60 8.61 5.97
N PRO A 14 3.41 9.21 6.87
CA PRO A 14 3.72 10.64 6.77
C PRO A 14 4.42 11.02 5.47
N PHE A 15 5.31 10.16 4.96
CA PHE A 15 6.01 10.41 3.70
C PHE A 15 5.04 10.35 2.51
N LEU A 16 4.11 9.39 2.53
CA LEU A 16 3.10 9.27 1.48
C LEU A 16 2.12 10.45 1.52
N ALA A 17 1.62 10.82 2.69
CA ALA A 17 0.74 11.97 2.85
C ALA A 17 1.42 13.28 2.42
N PHE A 18 2.70 13.45 2.77
CA PHE A 18 3.50 14.59 2.32
C PHE A 18 3.65 14.62 0.79
N ALA A 19 3.93 13.48 0.16
CA ALA A 19 4.06 13.40 -1.30
C ALA A 19 2.75 13.81 -2.01
N ILE A 20 1.60 13.39 -1.49
CA ILE A 20 0.28 13.75 -2.03
C ILE A 20 0.02 15.26 -1.86
N GLY A 21 0.19 15.80 -0.65
CA GLY A 21 -0.09 17.22 -0.40
C GLY A 21 0.85 18.19 -1.13
N VAL A 22 2.10 17.77 -1.38
CA VAL A 22 3.05 18.54 -2.19
C VAL A 22 2.64 18.56 -3.66
N ASP A 23 2.16 17.45 -4.22
CA ASP A 23 1.64 17.39 -5.59
C ASP A 23 0.47 18.38 -5.79
N ASP A 24 -0.51 18.34 -4.88
CA ASP A 24 -1.65 19.25 -4.90
C ASP A 24 -1.22 20.73 -4.76
N THR A 25 -0.17 20.98 -3.99
CA THR A 25 0.41 22.32 -3.83
C THR A 25 1.04 22.82 -5.14
N TYR A 26 1.76 21.95 -5.85
CA TYR A 26 2.34 22.31 -7.15
C TYR A 26 1.27 22.55 -8.21
N VAL A 27 0.22 21.73 -8.27
CA VAL A 27 -0.91 21.92 -9.19
C VAL A 27 -1.58 23.28 -8.96
N MET A 28 -1.87 23.59 -7.69
CA MET A 28 -2.48 24.86 -7.31
C MET A 28 -1.59 26.08 -7.62
N LEU A 29 -0.28 25.98 -7.35
CA LEU A 29 0.69 27.02 -7.70
C LEU A 29 0.86 27.20 -9.21
N GLY A 30 0.80 26.10 -9.97
CA GLY A 30 0.82 26.12 -11.44
C GLY A 30 -0.35 26.92 -12.00
N ALA A 31 -1.57 26.61 -11.56
CA ALA A 31 -2.77 27.37 -11.96
C ALA A 31 -2.66 28.86 -11.57
N TRP A 32 -2.14 29.17 -10.38
CA TRP A 32 -1.89 30.57 -9.98
C TRP A 32 -0.92 31.30 -10.91
N GLN A 33 0.15 30.62 -11.37
CA GLN A 33 1.15 31.19 -12.28
C GLN A 33 0.60 31.41 -13.69
N ASP A 34 -0.32 30.56 -14.14
CA ASP A 34 -0.97 30.67 -15.44
C ASP A 34 -2.04 31.78 -15.48
N THR A 35 -2.55 32.22 -14.33
CA THR A 35 -3.44 33.39 -14.28
C THR A 35 -2.74 34.69 -14.66
N LYS A 36 -3.47 35.57 -15.37
CA LYS A 36 -2.95 36.87 -15.81
C LYS A 36 -2.66 37.79 -14.60
N ARG A 37 -1.43 38.31 -14.53
CA ARG A 37 -0.95 39.21 -13.45
C ARG A 37 -1.64 40.57 -13.39
N ASN A 38 -2.40 40.94 -14.42
CA ASN A 38 -3.14 42.20 -14.48
C ASN A 38 -4.46 42.16 -13.68
N LEU A 39 -4.97 40.96 -13.36
CA LEU A 39 -6.20 40.77 -12.59
C LEU A 39 -5.99 41.08 -11.10
N SER A 40 -7.07 41.37 -10.38
CA SER A 40 -7.03 41.51 -8.92
C SER A 40 -6.67 40.17 -8.25
N PRO A 41 -5.99 40.18 -7.09
CA PRO A 41 -5.65 38.96 -6.36
C PRO A 41 -6.87 38.07 -6.08
N GLU A 42 -8.01 38.68 -5.76
CA GLU A 42 -9.26 37.97 -5.52
C GLU A 42 -9.74 37.22 -6.76
N LYS A 43 -9.67 37.85 -7.94
CA LYS A 43 -10.10 37.22 -9.19
C LYS A 43 -9.10 36.16 -9.65
N ARG A 44 -7.79 36.39 -9.47
CA ARG A 44 -6.75 35.38 -9.74
C ARG A 44 -6.95 34.13 -8.88
N MET A 45 -7.25 34.32 -7.59
CA MET A 45 -7.52 33.20 -6.69
C MET A 45 -8.76 32.42 -7.12
N ALA A 46 -9.86 33.12 -7.44
CA ALA A 46 -11.07 32.47 -7.90
C ALA A 46 -10.84 31.61 -9.16
N LEU A 47 -10.12 32.14 -10.15
CA LEU A 47 -9.78 31.40 -11.37
C LEU A 47 -8.83 30.21 -11.10
N SER A 48 -7.84 30.40 -10.24
CA SER A 48 -6.91 29.33 -9.87
C SER A 48 -7.61 28.18 -9.16
N LEU A 49 -8.52 28.51 -8.24
CA LEU A 49 -9.29 27.52 -7.48
C LEU A 49 -10.38 26.84 -8.34
N GLU A 50 -10.96 27.56 -9.32
CA GLU A 50 -11.88 26.98 -10.30
C GLU A 50 -11.21 25.87 -11.12
N GLU A 51 -9.99 26.11 -11.61
CA GLU A 51 -9.25 25.15 -12.40
C GLU A 51 -8.57 24.07 -11.54
N ALA A 52 -7.61 24.45 -10.68
CA ALA A 52 -6.85 23.51 -9.87
C ALA A 52 -7.67 22.84 -8.77
N GLY A 53 -8.62 23.57 -8.15
CA GLY A 53 -9.45 23.01 -7.09
C GLY A 53 -10.31 21.84 -7.58
N SER A 54 -10.80 21.89 -8.82
CA SER A 54 -11.54 20.78 -9.43
C SER A 54 -10.65 19.54 -9.62
N ALA A 55 -9.42 19.72 -10.13
CA ALA A 55 -8.47 18.64 -10.35
C ALA A 55 -8.00 17.98 -9.03
N ILE A 56 -7.71 18.81 -8.02
CA ILE A 56 -7.32 18.36 -6.67
C ILE A 56 -8.47 17.58 -6.02
N THR A 57 -9.71 18.06 -6.15
CA THR A 57 -10.90 17.36 -5.61
C THR A 57 -11.05 15.97 -6.19
N VAL A 58 -10.91 15.84 -7.52
CA VAL A 58 -11.00 14.53 -8.19
C VAL A 58 -9.89 13.60 -7.69
N THR A 59 -8.65 14.07 -7.64
CA THR A 59 -7.49 13.26 -7.22
C THR A 59 -7.59 12.83 -5.75
N SER A 60 -7.94 13.76 -4.86
CA SER A 60 -8.14 13.50 -3.43
C SER A 60 -9.31 12.54 -3.19
N LEU A 61 -10.44 12.72 -3.88
CA LEU A 61 -11.60 11.85 -3.75
C LEU A 61 -11.29 10.43 -4.22
N THR A 62 -10.67 10.29 -5.40
CA THR A 62 -10.27 8.98 -5.92
C THR A 62 -9.26 8.30 -4.99
N SER A 63 -8.32 9.04 -4.42
CA SER A 63 -7.36 8.51 -3.44
C SER A 63 -8.06 8.06 -2.15
N PHE A 64 -8.94 8.89 -1.60
CA PHE A 64 -9.73 8.55 -0.41
C PHE A 64 -10.57 7.28 -0.64
N LEU A 65 -11.23 7.16 -1.80
CA LEU A 65 -12.01 5.97 -2.14
C LEU A 65 -11.12 4.73 -2.33
N SER A 66 -9.97 4.88 -3.00
CA SER A 66 -9.03 3.78 -3.23
C SER A 66 -8.48 3.22 -1.92
N PHE A 67 -8.04 4.09 -1.01
CA PHE A 67 -7.60 3.68 0.33
C PHE A 67 -8.79 3.23 1.19
N GLY A 68 -9.97 3.82 1.00
CA GLY A 68 -11.22 3.41 1.63
C GLY A 68 -11.56 1.95 1.34
N ILE A 69 -11.48 1.52 0.08
CA ILE A 69 -11.66 0.12 -0.32
C ILE A 69 -10.59 -0.76 0.34
N GLY A 70 -9.34 -0.28 0.42
CA GLY A 70 -8.24 -0.98 1.10
C GLY A 70 -8.50 -1.26 2.59
N THR A 71 -9.37 -0.49 3.25
CA THR A 71 -9.74 -0.74 4.66
C THR A 71 -10.50 -2.05 4.88
N PHE A 72 -11.15 -2.58 3.84
CA PHE A 72 -11.89 -3.86 3.88
C PHE A 72 -11.00 -5.09 3.62
N SER A 73 -9.69 -4.91 3.45
CA SER A 73 -8.76 -6.01 3.23
C SER A 73 -8.77 -7.03 4.38
N ALA A 74 -8.73 -8.32 4.04
CA ALA A 74 -8.66 -9.43 5.00
C ALA A 74 -7.35 -9.44 5.80
N THR A 75 -6.28 -8.80 5.29
CA THR A 75 -5.00 -8.69 5.98
C THR A 75 -5.02 -7.50 6.95
N PRO A 76 -4.95 -7.72 8.28
CA PRO A 76 -5.10 -6.64 9.27
C PRO A 76 -4.08 -5.51 9.11
N ALA A 77 -2.84 -5.83 8.75
CA ALA A 77 -1.79 -4.84 8.54
C ALA A 77 -2.14 -3.85 7.40
N ILE A 78 -2.68 -4.36 6.29
CA ILE A 78 -3.08 -3.53 5.14
C ILE A 78 -4.32 -2.70 5.50
N SER A 79 -5.32 -3.30 6.16
CA SER A 79 -6.51 -2.59 6.60
C SER A 79 -6.18 -1.41 7.51
N ILE A 80 -5.28 -1.59 8.49
CA ILE A 80 -4.83 -0.53 9.39
C ILE A 80 -4.10 0.57 8.61
N PHE A 81 -3.14 0.21 7.77
CA PHE A 81 -2.38 1.15 6.94
C PHE A 81 -3.30 2.02 6.06
N CYS A 82 -4.25 1.40 5.37
CA CYS A 82 -5.21 2.10 4.52
C CYS A 82 -6.13 3.05 5.32
N LYS A 83 -6.53 2.69 6.55
CA LYS A 83 -7.31 3.58 7.42
C LYS A 83 -6.55 4.86 7.77
N PHE A 84 -5.26 4.74 8.11
CA PHE A 84 -4.41 5.89 8.41
C PHE A 84 -4.26 6.83 7.21
N ILE A 85 -4.01 6.29 6.02
CA ILE A 85 -3.85 7.11 4.81
C ILE A 85 -5.17 7.74 4.37
N ALA A 86 -6.29 7.00 4.41
CA ALA A 86 -7.59 7.55 4.04
C ALA A 86 -7.93 8.78 4.89
N ILE A 87 -7.68 8.71 6.21
CA ILE A 87 -7.85 9.86 7.10
C ILE A 87 -6.85 10.97 6.76
N ALA A 88 -5.57 10.64 6.54
CA ALA A 88 -4.55 11.61 6.19
C ALA A 88 -4.88 12.39 4.90
N VAL A 89 -5.29 11.70 3.83
CA VAL A 89 -5.69 12.30 2.54
C VAL A 89 -6.93 13.18 2.70
N LEU A 90 -7.90 12.75 3.51
CA LEU A 90 -9.08 13.59 3.78
C LEU A 90 -8.71 14.90 4.48
N PHE A 91 -7.83 14.83 5.49
CA PHE A 91 -7.34 16.03 6.17
C PHE A 91 -6.51 16.89 5.22
N ASP A 92 -5.59 16.28 4.46
CA ASP A 92 -4.76 16.96 3.48
C ASP A 92 -5.61 17.77 2.49
N TYR A 93 -6.64 17.16 1.90
CA TYR A 93 -7.61 17.83 1.03
C TYR A 93 -8.29 19.05 1.69
N ILE A 94 -8.77 18.88 2.94
CA ILE A 94 -9.41 19.98 3.68
C ILE A 94 -8.40 21.11 3.92
N TYR A 95 -7.19 20.80 4.36
CA TYR A 95 -6.12 21.78 4.57
C TYR A 95 -5.72 22.46 3.26
N GLN A 96 -5.72 21.73 2.15
CA GLN A 96 -5.34 22.27 0.84
C GLN A 96 -6.34 23.31 0.33
N ILE A 97 -7.65 23.00 0.37
CA ILE A 97 -8.67 23.94 -0.11
C ILE A 97 -8.89 25.11 0.85
N THR A 98 -8.69 24.93 2.16
CA THR A 98 -8.97 25.98 3.14
C THR A 98 -7.71 26.77 3.52
N PHE A 99 -6.77 26.11 4.20
CA PHE A 99 -5.59 26.74 4.76
C PHE A 99 -4.60 27.16 3.68
N PHE A 100 -4.23 26.26 2.77
CA PHE A 100 -3.26 26.57 1.72
C PHE A 100 -3.81 27.62 0.75
N ALA A 101 -5.08 27.51 0.35
CA ALA A 101 -5.73 28.55 -0.45
C ALA A 101 -5.73 29.92 0.28
N ALA A 102 -6.04 29.96 1.58
CA ALA A 102 -5.97 31.22 2.33
C ALA A 102 -4.55 31.82 2.35
N VAL A 103 -3.52 30.99 2.56
CA VAL A 103 -2.11 31.41 2.51
C VAL A 103 -1.74 31.95 1.13
N MET A 104 -2.18 31.28 0.06
CA MET A 104 -1.97 31.78 -1.30
C MET A 104 -2.70 33.10 -1.56
N ALA A 105 -3.92 33.30 -1.06
CA ALA A 105 -4.65 34.56 -1.22
C ALA A 105 -3.89 35.72 -0.56
N LEU A 106 -3.36 35.51 0.65
CA LEU A 106 -2.50 36.46 1.34
C LEU A 106 -1.19 36.69 0.55
N GLY A 107 -0.60 35.62 0.00
CA GLY A 107 0.56 35.67 -0.88
C GLY A 107 0.32 36.53 -2.12
N GLY A 108 -0.84 36.38 -2.77
CA GLY A 108 -1.25 37.16 -3.93
C GLY A 108 -1.51 38.63 -3.63
N ARG A 109 -2.12 38.94 -2.48
CA ARG A 109 -2.26 40.33 -2.00
C ARG A 109 -0.90 40.98 -1.75
N ARG A 110 0.02 40.22 -1.17
CA ARG A 110 1.41 40.65 -0.97
C ARG A 110 2.15 40.87 -2.28
N GLU A 111 2.00 39.96 -3.24
CA GLU A 111 2.57 40.08 -4.60
C GLU A 111 2.06 41.35 -5.28
N ALA A 112 0.76 41.62 -5.21
CA ALA A 112 0.15 42.81 -5.79
C ALA A 112 0.59 44.12 -5.12
N ALA A 113 0.91 44.10 -3.81
CA ALA A 113 1.49 45.23 -3.09
C ALA A 113 2.98 45.47 -3.42
N GLY A 114 3.63 44.49 -4.06
CA GLY A 114 5.04 44.56 -4.45
C GLY A 114 6.02 44.28 -3.30
N HIS A 115 5.61 43.56 -2.26
CA HIS A 115 6.49 43.20 -1.13
C HIS A 115 7.33 41.95 -1.44
N HIS A 116 8.56 41.90 -0.90
CA HIS A 116 9.44 40.74 -1.05
C HIS A 116 8.86 39.46 -0.43
N CYS A 117 9.15 38.32 -1.07
CA CYS A 117 8.64 37.01 -0.70
C CYS A 117 9.10 36.45 0.67
N VAL A 118 10.16 37.00 1.28
CA VAL A 118 10.76 36.50 2.52
C VAL A 118 10.74 37.60 3.57
N PHE A 119 11.30 38.77 3.25
CA PHE A 119 11.48 39.85 4.21
C PHE A 119 10.25 40.74 4.45
N LEU A 120 9.15 40.56 3.69
CA LEU A 120 7.86 41.28 3.80
C LEU A 120 7.91 42.83 3.68
N TRP A 121 9.08 43.46 3.78
CA TRP A 121 9.25 44.90 3.97
C TRP A 121 9.73 45.65 2.72
N ARG A 122 10.52 44.98 1.87
CA ARG A 122 11.06 45.64 0.67
C ARG A 122 9.96 45.75 -0.40
N ARG A 123 9.48 46.97 -0.61
CA ARG A 123 8.43 47.31 -1.57
C ARG A 123 9.05 47.77 -2.91
N MET A 124 8.60 47.18 -4.01
CA MET A 124 8.98 47.58 -5.36
C MET A 124 8.31 48.93 -5.74
N PRO A 125 8.99 49.85 -6.45
CA PRO A 125 8.37 51.09 -6.92
C PRO A 125 7.21 50.83 -7.89
N LYS A 126 6.18 51.68 -7.86
CA LYS A 126 4.91 51.49 -8.60
C LYS A 126 5.10 51.33 -10.11
N GLU A 127 6.05 52.06 -10.69
CA GLU A 127 6.38 51.98 -12.13
C GLU A 127 6.86 50.58 -12.54
N GLN A 128 7.69 49.96 -11.71
CA GLN A 128 8.18 48.60 -11.96
C GLN A 128 7.08 47.55 -11.81
N ILE A 129 6.13 47.76 -10.88
CA ILE A 129 4.94 46.91 -10.72
C ILE A 129 4.07 46.98 -11.99
N CYS A 130 3.81 48.18 -12.51
CA CYS A 130 3.05 48.36 -13.75
C CYS A 130 3.73 47.70 -14.94
N LYS A 131 5.06 47.83 -15.05
CA LYS A 131 5.86 47.16 -16.09
C LYS A 131 5.76 45.63 -15.99
N ALA A 132 5.88 45.07 -14.79
CA ALA A 132 5.79 43.63 -14.55
C ALA A 132 4.38 43.04 -14.82
N LYS A 133 3.31 43.83 -14.64
CA LYS A 133 1.94 43.45 -15.01
C LYS A 133 1.68 43.49 -16.52
N SER A 134 2.40 44.36 -17.24
CA SER A 134 2.26 44.56 -18.68
C SER A 134 3.01 43.51 -19.50
N THR A 135 4.14 43.01 -19.00
CA THR A 135 4.90 41.95 -19.68
C THR A 135 4.27 40.59 -19.44
N ASN A 136 3.85 39.91 -20.51
CA ASN A 136 3.56 38.46 -20.47
C ASN A 136 4.88 37.71 -20.27
N PHE A 137 5.34 37.61 -19.03
CA PHE A 137 6.52 36.82 -18.70
C PHE A 137 6.14 35.34 -18.77
N ILE A 138 6.55 34.67 -19.85
CA ILE A 138 6.40 33.23 -20.01
C ILE A 138 7.52 32.57 -19.21
N SER A 139 7.18 31.65 -18.30
CA SER A 139 8.19 30.89 -17.55
C SER A 139 9.12 30.13 -18.53
N PRO A 140 10.44 30.08 -18.28
CA PRO A 140 11.37 29.27 -19.08
C PRO A 140 10.94 27.81 -19.20
N THR A 141 10.29 27.27 -18.16
CA THR A 141 9.72 25.91 -18.17
C THR A 141 8.58 25.80 -19.17
N HIS A 142 7.62 26.73 -19.15
CA HIS A 142 6.51 26.74 -20.11
C HIS A 142 7.03 26.85 -21.56
N TYR A 143 8.07 27.65 -21.82
CA TYR A 143 8.70 27.71 -23.14
C TYR A 143 9.28 26.35 -23.56
N PHE A 144 10.02 25.66 -22.68
CA PHE A 144 10.56 24.33 -22.95
C PHE A 144 9.46 23.31 -23.27
N PHE A 145 8.42 23.24 -22.44
CA PHE A 145 7.31 22.29 -22.62
C PHE A 145 6.50 22.59 -23.89
N SER A 146 6.16 23.86 -24.14
CA SER A 146 5.30 24.25 -25.26
C SER A 146 6.02 24.26 -26.61
N ASN A 147 7.28 24.74 -26.67
CA ASN A 147 7.95 24.98 -27.96
C ASN A 147 8.97 23.90 -28.34
N ILE A 148 9.49 23.13 -27.39
CA ILE A 148 10.48 22.08 -27.66
C ILE A 148 9.82 20.71 -27.51
N LEU A 149 9.26 20.43 -26.34
CA LEU A 149 8.75 19.10 -26.03
C LEU A 149 7.44 18.77 -26.75
N ALA A 150 6.44 19.65 -26.71
CA ALA A 150 5.14 19.41 -27.33
C ALA A 150 5.22 19.13 -28.85
N PRO A 151 5.90 19.95 -29.69
CA PRO A 151 6.00 19.65 -31.12
C PRO A 151 6.80 18.38 -31.40
N PHE A 152 7.81 18.08 -30.58
CA PHE A 152 8.58 16.83 -30.69
C PHE A 152 7.71 15.59 -30.36
N LEU A 153 6.86 15.65 -29.34
CA LEU A 153 5.96 14.54 -28.96
C LEU A 153 4.77 14.38 -29.92
N CYS A 154 4.24 15.47 -30.44
CA CYS A 154 3.06 15.46 -31.33
C CYS A 154 3.37 15.10 -32.78
N HIS A 155 4.65 15.09 -33.19
CA HIS A 155 5.03 14.69 -34.54
C HIS A 155 4.59 13.24 -34.82
N PRO A 156 3.94 12.93 -35.97
CA PRO A 156 3.27 11.65 -36.18
C PRO A 156 4.22 10.45 -36.10
N VAL A 157 5.47 10.62 -36.54
CA VAL A 157 6.51 9.57 -36.49
C VAL A 157 6.96 9.31 -35.05
N THR A 158 7.29 10.36 -34.27
CA THR A 158 7.73 10.20 -32.89
C THR A 158 6.60 9.65 -32.02
N ARG A 159 5.36 10.12 -32.22
CA ARG A 159 4.16 9.57 -31.56
C ARG A 159 4.00 8.08 -31.82
N LEU A 160 4.17 7.62 -33.07
CA LEU A 160 4.10 6.20 -33.41
C LEU A 160 5.24 5.41 -32.74
N CYS A 161 6.47 5.94 -32.73
CA CYS A 161 7.59 5.32 -32.03
C CYS A 161 7.33 5.19 -30.53
N PHE A 162 6.84 6.23 -29.85
CA PHE A 162 6.50 6.17 -28.43
C PHE A 162 5.39 5.16 -28.14
N LEU A 163 4.35 5.09 -28.97
CA LEU A 163 3.30 4.08 -28.84
C LEU A 163 3.86 2.66 -29.03
N ALA A 164 4.77 2.45 -29.98
CA ALA A 164 5.41 1.16 -30.19
C ALA A 164 6.29 0.74 -29.00
N ILE A 165 7.11 1.67 -28.48
CA ILE A 165 7.95 1.44 -27.29
C ILE A 165 7.08 1.16 -26.07
N TYR A 166 6.01 1.94 -25.86
CA TYR A 166 5.09 1.73 -24.75
C TYR A 166 4.33 0.40 -24.87
N GLY A 167 3.93 -0.01 -26.08
CA GLY A 167 3.36 -1.32 -26.35
C GLY A 167 4.32 -2.46 -26.02
N LEU A 168 5.59 -2.35 -26.43
CA LEU A 168 6.63 -3.32 -26.08
C LEU A 168 6.87 -3.38 -24.57
N TYR A 169 6.87 -2.23 -23.90
CA TYR A 169 6.97 -2.14 -22.45
C TYR A 169 5.82 -2.85 -21.74
N ILE A 170 4.58 -2.66 -22.19
CA ILE A 170 3.41 -3.36 -21.63
C ILE A 170 3.52 -4.87 -21.82
N LEU A 171 3.93 -5.33 -23.01
CA LEU A 171 4.12 -6.76 -23.27
C LEU A 171 5.21 -7.36 -22.38
N GLY A 172 6.33 -6.64 -22.22
CA GLY A 172 7.41 -7.03 -21.31
C GLY A 172 6.96 -7.08 -19.85
N ALA A 173 6.21 -6.07 -19.39
CA ALA A 173 5.65 -6.02 -18.04
C ALA A 173 4.66 -7.17 -17.81
N PHE A 174 3.78 -7.46 -18.78
CA PHE A 174 2.83 -8.58 -18.69
C PHE A 174 3.56 -9.93 -18.60
N TYR A 175 4.59 -10.13 -19.43
CA TYR A 175 5.43 -11.33 -19.36
C TYR A 175 6.16 -11.44 -18.01
N GLY A 176 6.72 -10.34 -17.51
CA GLY A 176 7.38 -10.29 -16.20
C GLY A 176 6.43 -10.60 -15.05
N CYS A 177 5.22 -10.05 -15.07
CA CYS A 177 4.17 -10.39 -14.11
C CYS A 177 3.77 -11.86 -14.15
N SER A 178 3.73 -12.47 -15.35
CA SER A 178 3.41 -13.90 -15.52
C SER A 178 4.50 -14.83 -14.95
N LEU A 179 5.75 -14.34 -14.86
CA LEU A 179 6.88 -15.09 -14.31
C LEU A 179 7.04 -14.88 -12.79
N LEU A 180 6.35 -13.91 -12.20
CA LEU A 180 6.50 -13.55 -10.80
C LEU A 180 5.97 -14.67 -9.91
N ARG A 181 6.88 -15.34 -9.19
CA ARG A 181 6.51 -16.35 -8.19
C ARG A 181 6.33 -15.67 -6.83
N PRO A 182 5.20 -15.86 -6.14
CA PRO A 182 5.02 -15.35 -4.79
C PRO A 182 5.92 -16.14 -3.84
N ASN A 183 7.07 -15.57 -3.46
CA ASN A 183 8.00 -16.17 -2.51
C ASN A 183 8.31 -15.19 -1.38
N LEU A 184 7.51 -15.27 -0.31
CA LEU A 184 7.68 -14.47 0.92
C LEU A 184 8.45 -15.30 1.94
N THR A 185 9.76 -15.41 1.74
CA THR A 185 10.63 -16.13 2.67
C THR A 185 10.92 -15.28 3.91
N PRO A 186 10.70 -15.77 5.15
CA PRO A 186 10.96 -14.99 6.36
C PRO A 186 12.39 -14.47 6.50
N SER A 187 13.36 -15.21 5.94
CA SER A 187 14.77 -14.81 5.89
C SER A 187 15.01 -13.49 5.14
N ARG A 188 14.11 -13.12 4.21
CA ARG A 188 14.17 -11.87 3.44
C ARG A 188 13.53 -10.66 4.14
N LEU A 189 12.84 -10.89 5.26
CA LEU A 189 12.27 -9.81 6.09
C LEU A 189 13.26 -9.30 7.16
N LEU A 190 14.35 -10.03 7.37
CA LEU A 190 15.41 -9.66 8.29
C LEU A 190 16.38 -8.69 7.63
N VAL A 191 17.01 -7.84 8.44
CA VAL A 191 18.15 -7.02 8.01
C VAL A 191 19.28 -7.95 7.55
N ASP A 192 19.92 -7.63 6.43
CA ASP A 192 20.92 -8.50 5.79
C ASP A 192 22.06 -8.92 6.73
N ASP A 193 22.51 -8.02 7.60
CA ASP A 193 23.61 -8.26 8.57
C ASP A 193 23.16 -8.91 9.90
N SER A 194 21.87 -9.28 10.01
CA SER A 194 21.37 -9.88 11.24
C SER A 194 21.95 -11.29 11.44
N PRO A 195 22.48 -11.63 12.64
CA PRO A 195 22.88 -13.00 12.97
C PRO A 195 21.74 -14.01 12.81
N LEU A 196 20.49 -13.54 12.92
CA LEU A 196 19.28 -14.35 12.74
C LEU A 196 19.10 -14.83 11.30
N THR A 197 19.63 -14.11 10.32
CA THR A 197 19.53 -14.46 8.89
C THR A 197 20.22 -15.79 8.61
N HIS A 198 21.38 -16.03 9.23
CA HIS A 198 22.10 -17.30 9.14
C HIS A 198 21.30 -18.46 9.77
N TYR A 199 20.74 -18.24 10.96
CA TYR A 199 19.91 -19.24 11.63
C TYR A 199 18.65 -19.58 10.83
N MET A 200 17.95 -18.58 10.28
CA MET A 200 16.75 -18.78 9.46
C MET A 200 17.06 -19.52 8.17
N LYS A 201 18.18 -19.20 7.50
CA LYS A 201 18.62 -19.90 6.29
C LYS A 201 18.94 -21.37 6.57
N LEU A 202 19.60 -21.66 7.70
CA LEU A 202 19.84 -23.03 8.18
C LEU A 202 18.55 -23.76 8.51
N ALA A 203 17.64 -23.11 9.24
CA ALA A 203 16.34 -23.69 9.58
C ALA A 203 15.53 -24.03 8.32
N GLU A 204 15.52 -23.14 7.33
CA GLU A 204 14.82 -23.37 6.08
C GLU A 204 15.45 -24.48 5.23
N GLN A 205 16.79 -24.53 5.16
CA GLN A 205 17.49 -25.54 4.37
C GLN A 205 17.56 -26.92 5.02
N ARG A 206 17.57 -26.99 6.37
CA ARG A 206 17.81 -28.23 7.13
C ARG A 206 16.60 -28.69 7.94
N LEU A 207 15.92 -27.79 8.65
CA LEU A 207 14.77 -28.18 9.49
C LEU A 207 13.50 -28.30 8.67
N TRP A 208 13.23 -27.35 7.77
CA TRP A 208 11.98 -27.36 7.02
C TRP A 208 11.97 -28.44 5.93
N SER A 209 13.16 -28.86 5.47
CA SER A 209 13.31 -30.06 4.64
C SER A 209 12.97 -31.34 5.38
N GLU A 210 13.06 -31.38 6.71
CA GLU A 210 12.67 -32.55 7.53
C GLU A 210 11.15 -32.60 7.81
N GLY A 211 10.41 -31.56 7.41
CA GLY A 211 8.96 -31.50 7.55
C GLY A 211 8.47 -30.66 8.72
N VAL A 212 7.25 -30.14 8.59
CA VAL A 212 6.59 -29.37 9.66
C VAL A 212 5.64 -30.30 10.43
N ILE A 213 5.55 -30.12 11.74
CA ILE A 213 4.62 -30.88 12.58
C ILE A 213 3.20 -30.35 12.36
N GLY A 214 2.36 -31.13 11.67
CA GLY A 214 0.94 -30.86 11.53
C GLY A 214 0.18 -31.33 12.77
N ARG A 215 -0.52 -30.43 13.46
CA ARG A 215 -1.41 -30.79 14.57
C ARG A 215 -2.85 -30.65 14.12
N ILE A 216 -3.62 -31.72 14.27
CA ILE A 216 -5.04 -31.73 13.93
C ILE A 216 -5.82 -31.77 15.24
N TYR A 217 -6.71 -30.78 15.39
CA TYR A 217 -7.55 -30.63 16.57
C TYR A 217 -8.99 -30.93 16.17
N VAL A 218 -9.62 -31.87 16.89
CA VAL A 218 -11.04 -32.19 16.73
C VAL A 218 -11.80 -31.46 17.83
N ASN A 219 -12.39 -30.31 17.50
CA ASN A 219 -13.04 -29.42 18.49
C ASN A 219 -14.25 -30.05 19.19
N ASN A 220 -14.97 -30.96 18.54
CA ASN A 220 -16.12 -31.65 19.12
C ASN A 220 -15.96 -33.16 18.90
N ALA A 221 -15.16 -33.80 19.75
CA ALA A 221 -14.89 -35.22 19.66
C ALA A 221 -16.19 -36.01 19.93
N PRO A 222 -16.64 -36.88 19.00
CA PRO A 222 -17.79 -37.71 19.25
C PRO A 222 -17.49 -38.72 20.35
N ASP A 223 -18.51 -39.09 21.10
CA ASP A 223 -18.43 -40.22 22.02
C ASP A 223 -18.26 -41.51 21.20
N PHE A 224 -17.09 -42.13 21.33
CA PHE A 224 -16.69 -43.32 20.56
C PHE A 224 -17.31 -44.60 21.12
N GLU A 225 -17.78 -44.58 22.37
CA GLU A 225 -18.45 -45.71 23.00
C GLU A 225 -19.88 -45.87 22.49
N ALA A 226 -20.59 -44.74 22.33
CA ALA A 226 -21.98 -44.74 21.89
C ALA A 226 -22.17 -44.98 20.38
N TYR A 227 -21.17 -44.65 19.54
CA TYR A 227 -21.29 -44.71 18.07
C TYR A 227 -20.00 -45.22 17.40
N PRO A 228 -19.79 -46.55 17.31
CA PRO A 228 -18.58 -47.14 16.72
C PRO A 228 -18.37 -46.76 15.25
N GLU A 229 -19.42 -46.48 14.48
CA GLU A 229 -19.30 -46.02 13.08
C GLU A 229 -18.52 -44.69 12.93
N LYS A 230 -18.52 -43.84 13.97
CA LYS A 230 -17.76 -42.58 13.96
C LYS A 230 -16.26 -42.82 14.16
N LEU A 231 -15.88 -43.92 14.80
CA LEU A 231 -14.48 -44.34 14.93
C LEU A 231 -13.93 -44.77 13.56
N ASP A 232 -14.71 -45.51 12.78
CA ASP A 232 -14.32 -45.92 11.43
C ASP A 232 -14.11 -44.70 10.53
N ARG A 233 -14.96 -43.67 10.66
CA ARG A 233 -14.81 -42.41 9.92
C ARG A 233 -13.56 -41.62 10.34
N LEU A 234 -13.21 -41.62 11.63
CA LEU A 234 -11.96 -41.03 12.12
C LEU A 234 -10.74 -41.78 11.56
N MET A 235 -10.78 -43.12 11.58
CA MET A 235 -9.70 -43.95 11.03
C MET A 235 -9.57 -43.79 9.50
N GLN A 236 -10.68 -43.61 8.79
CA GLN A 236 -10.67 -43.29 7.37
C GLN A 236 -10.03 -41.92 7.11
N LEU A 237 -10.36 -40.89 7.90
CA LEU A 237 -9.72 -39.58 7.83
C LEU A 237 -8.21 -39.65 8.08
N VAL A 238 -7.78 -40.44 9.07
CA VAL A 238 -6.35 -40.69 9.32
C VAL A 238 -5.69 -41.35 8.10
N SER A 239 -6.32 -42.37 7.51
CA SER A 239 -5.81 -43.05 6.33
C SER A 239 -5.75 -42.15 5.08
N GLU A 240 -6.71 -41.24 4.92
CA GLU A 240 -6.70 -40.25 3.83
C GLU A 240 -5.58 -39.21 4.02
N LEU A 241 -5.34 -38.78 5.25
CA LEU A 241 -4.24 -37.87 5.58
C LEU A 241 -2.87 -38.52 5.35
N GLU A 242 -2.71 -39.78 5.76
CA GLU A 242 -1.48 -40.57 5.52
C GLU A 242 -1.21 -40.80 4.03
N SER A 243 -2.25 -40.98 3.22
CA SER A 243 -2.10 -41.23 1.77
C SER A 243 -1.90 -39.95 0.95
N THR A 244 -2.46 -38.82 1.39
CA THR A 244 -2.33 -37.52 0.69
C THR A 244 -1.01 -36.83 1.00
N LEU A 245 -0.53 -36.93 2.24
CA LEU A 245 0.72 -36.30 2.68
C LEU A 245 1.88 -37.26 2.47
N SER A 246 2.42 -37.26 1.26
CA SER A 246 3.70 -37.92 0.96
C SER A 246 4.77 -37.50 1.97
N GLN A 247 5.20 -38.46 2.81
CA GLN A 247 6.47 -38.59 3.55
C GLN A 247 7.04 -37.45 4.43
N TRP A 248 6.50 -36.23 4.38
CA TRP A 248 7.18 -35.03 4.91
C TRP A 248 6.41 -34.27 6.00
N VAL A 249 5.36 -34.85 6.58
CA VAL A 249 4.58 -34.21 7.66
C VAL A 249 4.42 -35.17 8.84
N LEU A 250 4.92 -34.77 10.00
CA LEU A 250 4.75 -35.51 11.24
C LEU A 250 3.40 -35.11 11.85
N ILE A 251 2.40 -36.00 11.82
CA ILE A 251 1.06 -35.71 12.33
C ILE A 251 0.99 -36.03 13.83
N ARG A 252 0.54 -35.07 14.63
CA ARG A 252 0.08 -35.33 16.01
C ARG A 252 -1.42 -35.11 16.12
N LEU A 253 -2.11 -36.15 16.58
CA LEU A 253 -3.51 -36.06 17.00
C LEU A 253 -3.55 -35.80 18.51
N ASN A 254 -4.35 -34.83 18.92
CA ASN A 254 -4.54 -34.50 20.34
C ASN A 254 -6.04 -34.58 20.65
N PHE A 255 -6.44 -35.63 21.36
CA PHE A 255 -7.79 -35.75 21.91
C PHE A 255 -7.76 -35.11 23.30
N GLY A 256 -8.78 -34.31 23.62
CA GLY A 256 -8.79 -33.32 24.72
C GLY A 256 -8.55 -33.79 26.15
N PHE A 257 -8.00 -34.98 26.40
CA PHE A 257 -7.61 -35.47 27.72
C PHE A 257 -6.17 -35.97 27.86
N GLU A 258 -5.40 -36.21 26.78
CA GLU A 258 -3.98 -36.59 26.94
C GLU A 258 -3.13 -36.36 25.68
N SER A 259 -1.98 -35.71 25.85
CA SER A 259 -1.10 -35.32 24.76
C SER A 259 -0.08 -36.41 24.46
N SER A 260 -0.40 -37.32 23.53
CA SER A 260 0.54 -38.35 23.06
C SER A 260 1.30 -37.90 21.80
N THR A 261 2.64 -38.01 21.85
CA THR A 261 3.55 -37.80 20.72
C THR A 261 3.72 -39.11 19.99
N ILE A 262 3.26 -39.26 18.74
CA ILE A 262 3.41 -40.56 18.06
C ILE A 262 3.84 -40.36 16.62
N THR A 263 4.98 -40.96 16.30
CA THR A 263 5.60 -40.99 14.96
C THR A 263 4.78 -41.91 14.03
N VAL A 264 4.73 -41.53 12.75
CA VAL A 264 3.85 -42.07 11.68
C VAL A 264 3.80 -43.61 11.56
N ASN A 265 4.85 -44.35 11.95
CA ASN A 265 4.85 -45.83 11.90
C ASN A 265 4.18 -46.52 13.12
N THR A 266 3.72 -45.76 14.11
CA THR A 266 3.24 -46.31 15.39
C THR A 266 1.78 -45.99 15.71
N LEU A 267 1.11 -45.21 14.87
CA LEU A 267 -0.26 -44.73 15.12
C LEU A 267 -1.27 -45.90 15.19
N ARG A 268 -1.18 -46.87 14.28
CA ARG A 268 -2.05 -48.05 14.25
C ARG A 268 -1.86 -48.96 15.48
N THR A 269 -0.63 -49.09 15.98
CA THR A 269 -0.31 -49.90 17.16
C THR A 269 -0.70 -49.20 18.45
N ALA A 270 -0.53 -47.87 18.52
CA ALA A 270 -0.88 -47.07 19.68
C ALA A 270 -2.39 -46.83 19.82
N ILE A 271 -3.14 -46.66 18.73
CA ILE A 271 -4.61 -46.63 18.78
C ILE A 271 -5.15 -47.98 19.26
N LYS A 272 -4.59 -49.10 18.79
CA LYS A 272 -4.92 -50.43 19.31
C LYS A 272 -4.54 -50.60 20.79
N ALA A 273 -3.38 -50.11 21.21
CA ALA A 273 -2.94 -50.17 22.61
C ALA A 273 -3.77 -49.27 23.54
N PHE A 274 -4.20 -48.10 23.06
CA PHE A 274 -5.09 -47.18 23.79
C PHE A 274 -6.50 -47.74 23.90
N MET A 275 -7.03 -48.42 22.87
CA MET A 275 -8.30 -49.15 22.96
C MET A 275 -8.24 -50.31 23.97
N ILE A 276 -7.14 -51.07 24.03
CA ILE A 276 -6.94 -52.13 25.05
C ILE A 276 -6.93 -51.54 26.47
N HIS A 277 -6.52 -50.28 26.63
CA HIS A 277 -6.51 -49.62 27.92
C HIS A 277 -7.87 -49.05 28.32
N LEU A 278 -8.68 -48.60 27.34
CA LEU A 278 -10.06 -48.15 27.53
C LEU A 278 -11.05 -49.30 27.81
N GLU A 279 -10.85 -50.50 27.26
CA GLU A 279 -11.66 -51.69 27.61
C GLU A 279 -11.47 -52.20 29.06
N ARG A 280 -10.52 -51.62 29.81
CA ARG A 280 -10.23 -51.97 31.21
C ARG A 280 -10.80 -50.99 32.24
N PHE A 281 -11.50 -49.94 31.80
CA PHE A 281 -12.29 -49.03 32.63
C PHE A 281 -13.77 -49.09 32.24
#